data_AF-A0A2B7WLN5-F1
#
_entry.id   AF-A0A2B7WLN5-F1
#
_cell.length_a   1.000
_cell.length_b   1.000
_cell.length_c   1.000
_cell.angle_alpha   90.00
_cell.angle_beta   90.00
_cell.angle_gamma   90.00
#
_symmetry.space_group_name_H-M   'P 1'
#
loop_
_entity.id
_entity.type
_entity.pdbx_description
1 polymer ?
#
loop_
_entity_poly.entity_id
_entity_poly.type
_entity_poly.pdbx_seq_one_letter_code
_entity_poly.pdbx_strand_id
1 'polypeptide(L)'
;METVNSTRSLSASNVAKFVPKRLNRLARRGGVIRIQKEIYDTIRSVILVRLREIIRRLVILLEGSKYPSRERKELITPDRYDSGYGNSRLRF
;
A
#
# COMPACT_ATOMS: atom_id res chain seq x y z
N MET A 1 8.70 -35.61 12.96
CA MET A 1 9.00 -34.73 11.81
C MET A 1 8.44 -33.36 12.13
N GLU A 2 9.28 -32.41 12.50
CA GLU A 2 8.84 -31.05 12.79
C GLU A 2 8.61 -30.29 11.48
N THR A 3 7.40 -29.75 11.29
CA THR A 3 7.16 -28.74 10.25
C THR A 3 7.48 -27.38 10.85
N VAL A 4 8.57 -26.79 10.37
CA VAL A 4 9.00 -25.40 10.63
C VAL A 4 7.86 -24.42 10.34
N ASN A 5 7.06 -24.09 11.36
CA ASN A 5 6.18 -22.93 11.34
C ASN A 5 7.07 -21.69 11.38
N SER A 6 7.42 -21.19 10.19
CA SER A 6 8.15 -19.95 9.99
C SER A 6 7.46 -18.85 10.79
N THR A 7 8.15 -18.40 11.84
CA THR A 7 7.70 -17.40 12.80
C THR A 7 7.37 -16.13 12.04
N ARG A 8 6.08 -15.91 11.74
CA ARG A 8 5.58 -14.64 11.23
C ARG A 8 6.03 -13.59 12.24
N SER A 9 7.00 -12.75 11.88
CA SER A 9 7.57 -11.76 12.80
C SER A 9 6.53 -10.68 13.07
N LEU A 10 5.64 -10.98 14.01
CA LEU A 10 4.62 -10.10 14.54
C LEU A 10 5.27 -9.18 15.58
N SER A 11 6.28 -8.39 15.19
CA SER A 11 6.85 -7.43 16.14
C SER A 11 7.33 -6.14 15.49
N ALA A 12 7.03 -5.06 16.21
CA ALA A 12 7.09 -3.64 15.87
C ALA A 12 6.19 -3.24 14.70
N SER A 13 5.39 -2.18 14.89
CA SER A 13 4.55 -1.60 13.84
C SER A 13 5.40 -1.37 12.58
N ASN A 14 5.08 -2.04 11.46
CA ASN A 14 5.85 -1.90 10.21
C ASN A 14 5.91 -0.44 9.73
N VAL A 15 4.99 0.39 10.21
CA VAL A 15 4.94 1.85 10.02
C VAL A 15 6.17 2.54 10.62
N ALA A 16 6.65 2.11 11.79
CA ALA A 16 7.86 2.67 12.40
C ALA A 16 9.13 2.42 11.55
N LYS A 17 9.10 1.39 10.68
CA LYS A 17 10.18 1.09 9.72
C LYS A 17 10.25 2.11 8.57
N PHE A 18 9.27 3.03 8.44
CA PHE A 18 9.41 4.22 7.60
C PHE A 18 10.35 5.22 8.27
N VAL A 19 11.64 5.02 7.96
CA VAL A 19 12.76 5.87 8.40
C VAL A 19 12.65 7.28 7.79
N PRO A 20 12.96 8.35 8.55
CA PRO A 20 12.96 9.74 8.08
C PRO A 20 13.68 9.96 6.73
N LYS A 21 14.78 9.24 6.46
CA LYS A 21 15.50 9.31 5.18
C LYS A 21 14.63 8.96 3.96
N ARG A 22 13.71 7.99 4.08
CA ARG A 22 12.78 7.63 2.99
C ARG A 22 11.75 8.72 2.78
N LEU A 23 11.21 9.27 3.86
CA LEU A 23 10.21 10.35 3.83
C LEU A 23 10.80 11.64 3.25
N ASN A 24 12.03 12.00 3.65
CA ASN A 24 12.76 13.12 3.07
C ASN A 24 12.94 12.95 1.56
N ARG A 25 13.34 11.76 1.09
CA ARG A 25 13.47 11.52 -0.36
C ARG A 25 12.15 11.70 -1.10
N LEU A 26 11.03 11.28 -0.52
CA LEU A 26 9.71 11.45 -1.12
C LEU A 26 9.30 12.93 -1.15
N ALA A 27 9.46 13.64 -0.04
CA ALA A 27 9.13 15.05 0.06
C ALA A 27 9.99 15.93 -0.87
N ARG A 28 11.29 15.61 -1.01
CA ARG A 28 12.19 16.28 -1.97
C ARG A 28 11.75 16.07 -3.41
N ARG A 29 11.26 14.87 -3.77
CA ARG A 29 10.66 14.63 -5.11
C ARG A 29 9.41 15.47 -5.33
N GLY A 30 8.68 15.81 -4.26
CA GLY A 30 7.54 16.72 -4.31
C GLY A 30 7.90 18.21 -4.21
N GLY A 31 9.18 18.59 -4.29
CA GLY A 31 9.60 20.00 -4.22
C GLY A 31 9.63 20.61 -2.82
N VAL A 32 9.42 19.82 -1.76
CA VAL A 32 9.48 20.32 -0.38
C VAL A 32 10.93 20.58 0.00
N ILE A 33 11.24 21.78 0.53
CA ILE A 33 12.61 22.22 0.89
C ILE A 33 12.93 22.03 2.38
N ARG A 34 11.97 22.21 3.29
CA ARG A 34 12.15 22.00 4.74
C ARG A 34 10.97 21.21 5.31
N ILE A 35 11.26 20.36 6.29
CA ILE A 35 10.29 19.47 6.92
C ILE A 35 10.51 19.54 8.43
N GLN A 36 9.45 19.83 9.17
CA GLN A 36 9.44 19.81 10.63
C GLN A 36 9.36 18.37 11.15
N LYS A 37 9.81 18.12 12.38
CA LYS A 37 9.92 16.76 12.91
C LYS A 37 8.56 16.10 13.11
N GLU A 38 7.55 16.88 13.51
CA GLU A 38 6.19 16.42 13.76
C GLU A 38 5.53 15.86 12.49
N ILE A 39 5.92 16.37 11.32
CA ILE A 39 5.37 15.97 10.02
C ILE A 39 5.70 14.52 9.68
N TYR A 40 6.77 13.93 10.22
CA TYR A 40 7.10 12.53 9.94
C TYR A 40 6.02 11.56 10.45
N ASP A 41 5.42 11.86 11.60
CA ASP A 41 4.33 11.04 12.15
C ASP A 41 3.03 11.23 11.39
N THR A 42 2.72 12.48 10.99
CA THR A 42 1.58 12.77 10.12
C THR A 42 1.68 12.02 8.80
N ILE A 43 2.84 12.03 8.13
CA ILE A 43 3.04 11.31 6.86
C ILE A 43 2.83 9.80 7.05
N ARG A 44 3.35 9.22 8.15
CA ARG A 44 3.15 7.79 8.45
C ARG A 44 1.67 7.44 8.59
N SER A 45 0.90 8.29 9.29
CA SER A 45 -0.55 8.13 9.45
C SER A 45 -1.29 8.20 8.12
N VAL A 46 -1.00 9.24 7.31
CA VAL A 46 -1.63 9.44 5.99
C VAL A 46 -1.37 8.27 5.05
N ILE A 47 -0.12 7.78 4.99
CA ILE A 47 0.25 6.61 4.17
C ILE A 47 -0.54 5.38 4.62
N LEU A 48 -0.66 5.15 5.94
CA LEU A 48 -1.38 3.99 6.46
C LEU A 48 -2.87 4.04 6.10
N VAL A 49 -3.52 5.19 6.28
CA VAL A 49 -4.94 5.37 5.92
C VAL A 49 -5.13 5.12 4.43
N ARG A 50 -4.27 5.68 3.58
CA ARG A 50 -4.37 5.50 2.13
C ARG A 50 -4.15 4.06 1.69
N LEU A 51 -3.14 3.37 2.25
CA LEU A 51 -2.89 1.96 1.95
C LEU A 51 -4.04 1.06 2.41
N ARG A 52 -4.61 1.33 3.59
CA ARG A 52 -5.78 0.60 4.10
C ARG A 52 -6.96 0.73 3.14
N GLU A 53 -7.22 1.93 2.64
CA GLU A 53 -8.30 2.17 1.69
C GLU A 53 -8.08 1.44 0.36
N ILE A 54 -6.88 1.52 -0.21
CA ILE A 54 -6.52 0.84 -1.46
C ILE A 54 -6.69 -0.68 -1.29
N ILE A 55 -6.12 -1.26 -0.24
CA ILE A 55 -6.23 -2.70 0.02
C ILE A 55 -7.69 -3.12 0.23
N ARG A 56 -8.48 -2.34 0.97
CA ARG A 56 -9.92 -2.62 1.14
C ARG A 56 -10.65 -2.70 -0.20
N ARG A 57 -10.40 -1.75 -1.10
CA ARG A 57 -11.00 -1.75 -2.45
C ARG A 57 -10.54 -2.97 -3.27
N LEU A 58 -9.26 -3.32 -3.19
CA LEU A 58 -8.72 -4.50 -3.88
C LEU A 58 -9.33 -5.81 -3.35
N VAL A 59 -9.52 -5.94 -2.05
CA VAL A 59 -10.16 -7.12 -1.44
C VAL A 59 -11.60 -7.25 -1.91
N ILE A 60 -12.37 -6.15 -1.90
CA ILE A 60 -13.75 -6.14 -2.42
C ILE A 60 -13.78 -6.53 -3.90
N LEU A 61 -12.82 -6.04 -4.70
CA LEU A 61 -12.71 -6.39 -6.11
C LEU A 61 -12.39 -7.88 -6.29
N LEU A 62 -11.47 -8.44 -5.49
CA LEU A 62 -11.14 -9.87 -5.53
C LEU A 62 -12.35 -10.74 -5.16
N GLU A 63 -13.04 -10.41 -4.08
CA GLU A 63 -14.26 -11.09 -3.62
C GLU A 63 -15.41 -10.96 -4.63
N GLY A 64 -15.49 -9.84 -5.36
CA GLY A 64 -16.50 -9.57 -6.39
C GLY A 64 -16.10 -9.94 -7.83
N SER A 65 -14.90 -10.48 -8.07
CA SER A 65 -14.33 -10.60 -9.43
C SER A 65 -14.96 -11.69 -10.30
N LYS A 66 -16.13 -11.40 -10.89
CA LYS A 66 -16.74 -11.91 -12.16
C LYS A 66 -16.81 -13.43 -12.43
N TYR A 67 -16.21 -14.29 -11.62
CA TYR A 67 -16.20 -15.76 -11.77
C TYR A 67 -16.48 -16.41 -10.40
N PRO A 68 -17.71 -16.84 -10.12
CA PRO A 68 -18.14 -17.33 -8.80
C PRO A 68 -17.48 -18.64 -8.36
N SER A 69 -16.70 -19.30 -9.22
CA SER A 69 -16.10 -20.62 -8.93
C SER A 69 -14.62 -20.56 -8.54
N ARG A 70 -14.01 -19.37 -8.39
CA ARG A 70 -12.59 -19.24 -8.08
C ARG A 70 -12.33 -18.05 -7.16
N GLU A 71 -12.57 -18.23 -5.86
CA GLU A 71 -12.06 -17.33 -4.82
C GLU A 71 -10.54 -17.14 -5.02
N ARG A 72 -10.13 -15.94 -5.44
CA ARG A 72 -8.71 -15.64 -5.62
C ARG A 72 -8.14 -15.12 -4.31
N LYS A 73 -7.18 -15.87 -3.78
CA LYS A 73 -6.45 -15.55 -2.53
C LYS A 73 -5.19 -14.70 -2.77
N GLU A 74 -4.84 -14.45 -4.03
CA GLU A 74 -3.63 -13.73 -4.43
C GLU A 74 -3.98 -12.46 -5.21
N LEU A 75 -3.31 -11.36 -4.85
CA LEU A 75 -3.42 -10.07 -5.53
C LEU A 75 -2.44 -10.03 -6.71
N ILE A 76 -2.95 -9.77 -7.91
CA ILE A 76 -2.14 -9.62 -9.12
C ILE A 76 -1.98 -8.14 -9.52
N THR A 77 -0.90 -7.82 -10.23
CA THR A 77 -0.59 -6.45 -10.68
C THR A 77 -1.74 -5.74 -11.41
N PRO A 78 -2.57 -6.42 -12.25
CA PRO A 78 -3.74 -5.82 -12.91
C PRO A 78 -4.78 -5.25 -11.96
N ASP A 79 -5.00 -5.85 -10.78
CA ASP A 79 -6.03 -5.43 -9.81
C ASP A 79 -5.79 -3.99 -9.33
N ARG A 80 -4.53 -3.53 -9.39
CA ARG A 80 -4.15 -2.15 -9.02
C ARG A 80 -4.75 -1.10 -9.96
N TYR A 81 -4.92 -1.43 -11.24
CA TYR A 81 -5.30 -0.46 -12.27
C TYR A 81 -6.82 -0.33 -12.47
N ASP A 82 -7.59 -1.32 -12.04
CA ASP A 82 -9.06 -1.34 -12.17
C ASP A 82 -9.77 -0.50 -11.09
N SER A 83 -9.03 -0.02 -10.08
CA SER A 83 -9.54 0.72 -8.93
C SER A 83 -10.00 2.18 -9.19
N GLY A 84 -10.29 2.53 -10.45
CA GLY A 84 -10.82 3.86 -10.85
C GLY A 84 -9.80 4.99 -10.92
N TYR A 85 -8.50 4.71 -10.76
CA TYR A 85 -7.41 5.65 -11.07
C TYR A 85 -6.85 5.38 -12.47
N GLY A 86 -7.75 5.23 -13.44
CA GLY A 86 -7.44 4.97 -14.83
C GLY A 86 -6.83 6.20 -15.49
N ASN A 87 -5.60 6.03 -15.98
CA ASN A 87 -4.89 6.96 -16.83
C ASN A 87 -5.75 7.33 -18.05
N SER A 88 -6.34 8.52 -18.04
CA SER A 88 -6.92 9.19 -19.20
C SER A 88 -5.81 9.68 -20.15
N ARG A 89 -4.92 8.78 -20.58
CA ARG A 89 -4.01 9.03 -21.69
C ARG A 89 -4.65 8.51 -22.97
N LEU A 90 -5.36 9.44 -23.58
CA LEU A 90 -5.53 9.63 -25.01
C LEU A 90 -4.41 8.93 -25.81
N ARG A 91 -4.80 8.01 -26.67
CA ARG A 91 -4.04 7.64 -27.86
C ARG A 91 -4.65 8.42 -29.02
N PHE A 92 -3.92 9.42 -29.50
CA PHE A 92 -3.99 9.89 -30.88
C PHE A 92 -3.09 8.98 -31.72
#